data_AF-A0A9E1MF27-F1
#
_entry.id   AF-A0A9E1MF27-F1
#
_cell.length_a   1.000
_cell.length_b   1.000
_cell.length_c   1.000
_cell.angle_alpha   90.00
_cell.angle_beta   90.00
_cell.angle_gamma   90.00
#
_symmetry.space_group_name_H-M   'P 1'
#
loop_
_entity.id
_entity.type
_entity.pdbx_description
1 polymer ?
#
loop_
_entity_poly.entity_id
_entity_poly.type
_entity_poly.pdbx_seq_one_letter_code
_entity_poly.pdbx_strand_id
1 'polypeptide(L)'
;MNQEKKDNKVKYFIIFIGVCVLATCGLAIYYMFFMNRTEEKELPKTSPKPTVTEEKEEKDVGTPIDINNEVVTSFMKTFQILDEHTVSKYYFHKGLSYNRNSVPNDVKISLAILSLSKEGKYPLEGLRRTFKISGSEIKQKVQKIFGEDVSFQHQTVGNNSGCDFDSLTYDMNSDSYTLKESGGCGGTLIPYIISRVTSATEYKNHLEIVEKAGFVEPLSLPNGDIAFNLYNNASKEKTIVSKESSNEVDAKAIDNSIYNKYQNQFDTYVYTFKKDKAGNYYFDSINRK
;
A
#
# COMPACT_ATOMS: atom_id res chain seq x y z
N MET A 1 3.42 -42.95 45.15
CA MET A 1 3.00 -41.58 44.74
C MET A 1 4.09 -40.49 44.81
N ASN A 2 5.27 -40.74 45.39
CA ASN A 2 6.35 -39.73 45.53
C ASN A 2 7.49 -39.82 44.49
N GLN A 3 7.60 -40.91 43.74
CA GLN A 3 8.69 -41.12 42.76
C GLN A 3 8.37 -40.47 41.40
N GLU A 4 7.13 -40.63 40.94
CA GLU A 4 6.64 -40.08 39.67
C GLU A 4 6.64 -38.54 39.60
N LYS A 5 6.38 -37.87 40.74
CA LYS A 5 6.51 -36.40 40.85
C LYS A 5 7.97 -35.93 40.82
N LYS A 6 8.92 -36.77 41.21
CA LYS A 6 10.35 -36.44 41.20
C LYS A 6 10.91 -36.53 39.78
N ASP A 7 10.50 -37.56 39.04
CA ASP A 7 10.95 -37.78 37.66
C ASP A 7 10.42 -36.70 36.69
N ASN A 8 9.20 -36.21 36.89
CA ASN A 8 8.67 -35.12 36.07
C ASN A 8 9.39 -33.79 36.34
N LYS A 9 9.80 -33.49 37.58
CA LYS A 9 10.60 -32.29 37.87
C LYS A 9 11.96 -32.31 37.18
N VAL A 10 12.61 -33.48 37.13
CA VAL A 10 13.90 -33.64 36.44
C VAL A 10 13.73 -33.44 34.93
N LYS A 11 12.67 -33.98 34.33
CA LYS A 11 12.36 -33.78 32.90
C LYS A 11 12.16 -32.30 32.55
N TYR A 12 11.36 -31.57 33.33
CA TYR A 12 11.16 -30.13 33.10
C TYR A 12 12.44 -29.32 33.27
N PHE A 13 13.29 -29.69 34.22
CA PHE A 13 14.59 -29.03 34.42
C PHE A 13 15.54 -29.25 33.24
N ILE A 14 15.58 -30.45 32.67
CA ILE A 14 16.39 -30.75 31.47
C ILE A 14 15.88 -29.97 30.26
N ILE A 15 14.56 -29.90 30.05
CA ILE A 15 13.95 -29.12 28.97
C ILE A 15 14.28 -27.63 29.13
N PHE A 16 14.18 -27.10 30.35
CA PHE A 16 14.51 -25.71 30.65
C PHE A 16 15.97 -25.38 30.34
N ILE A 17 16.92 -26.25 30.74
CA ILE A 17 18.34 -26.08 30.41
C ILE A 17 18.55 -26.11 28.89
N GLY A 18 17.88 -27.01 28.17
CA GLY A 18 17.96 -27.08 26.70
C GLY A 18 17.51 -25.78 26.02
N VAL A 19 16.43 -25.18 26.49
CA VAL A 19 15.94 -23.88 25.99
C VAL A 19 16.93 -22.75 26.30
N CYS A 20 17.52 -22.72 27.50
CA CYS A 20 18.54 -21.73 27.85
C CYS A 20 19.79 -21.83 26.97
N VAL A 21 20.27 -23.05 26.69
CA VAL A 21 21.43 -23.25 25.80
C VAL A 21 21.13 -22.75 24.39
N LEU A 22 19.96 -23.10 23.83
CA LEU A 22 19.55 -22.62 22.51
C LEU A 22 19.44 -21.09 22.44
N ALA A 23 18.91 -20.46 23.48
CA ALA A 23 18.84 -19.00 23.58
C ALA A 23 20.24 -18.37 23.61
N THR A 24 21.17 -18.93 24.39
CA THR A 24 22.56 -18.42 24.45
C THR A 24 23.31 -18.61 23.13
N CYS A 25 23.10 -19.73 22.43
CA CYS A 25 23.68 -19.95 21.09
C CYS A 25 23.13 -18.97 20.06
N GLY A 26 21.81 -18.71 20.07
CA GLY A 26 21.20 -17.71 19.19
C GLY A 26 21.74 -16.29 19.44
N LEU A 27 21.94 -15.93 20.71
CA LEU A 27 22.53 -14.64 21.10
C LEU A 27 23.99 -14.53 20.63
N ALA A 28 24.79 -15.59 20.77
CA ALA A 28 26.18 -15.61 20.32
C ALA A 28 26.29 -15.46 18.80
N ILE A 29 25.43 -16.13 18.03
CA ILE A 29 25.37 -16.01 16.57
C ILE A 29 24.97 -14.58 16.17
N TYR A 30 23.99 -13.98 16.86
CA TYR A 30 23.59 -12.60 16.63
C TYR A 30 24.76 -11.62 16.85
N TYR A 31 25.50 -11.76 17.95
CA TYR A 31 26.66 -10.92 18.22
C TYR A 31 27.80 -11.12 17.21
N MET A 32 28.08 -12.36 16.79
CA MET A 32 29.08 -12.61 15.75
C MET A 32 28.69 -11.96 14.40
N PHE A 33 27.41 -11.99 14.03
CA PHE A 33 26.95 -11.41 12.76
C PHE A 33 26.88 -9.89 12.78
N PHE A 34 26.54 -9.29 13.92
CA PHE A 34 26.42 -7.83 14.03
C PHE A 34 27.76 -7.14 14.32
N MET A 35 28.65 -7.74 15.13
CA MET A 35 29.98 -7.17 15.43
C MET A 35 30.96 -7.28 14.25
N ASN A 36 30.86 -8.31 13.40
CA ASN A 36 31.66 -8.40 12.17
C ASN A 36 31.28 -7.36 11.10
N ARG A 37 30.22 -6.57 11.33
CA ARG A 37 29.81 -5.48 10.44
C ARG A 37 30.38 -4.11 10.83
N THR A 38 31.18 -4.04 11.88
CA THR A 38 31.73 -2.78 12.43
C THR A 38 33.25 -2.81 12.58
N GLU A 39 33.96 -3.35 11.58
CA GLU A 39 35.36 -2.98 11.36
C GLU A 39 35.41 -1.88 10.28
N GLU A 40 35.22 -0.63 10.73
CA GLU A 40 35.84 0.50 10.05
C GLU A 40 37.35 0.29 10.09
N LYS A 41 37.95 0.09 8.91
CA LYS A 41 39.40 0.16 8.73
C LYS A 41 39.85 1.59 9.04
N GLU A 42 40.51 1.79 10.18
CA GLU A 42 41.35 2.96 10.41
C GLU A 42 42.49 2.96 9.36
N LEU A 43 42.51 3.98 8.51
CA LEU A 43 43.63 4.26 7.59
C LEU A 43 44.69 5.12 8.31
N PRO A 44 45.99 4.87 8.08
CA PRO A 44 47.06 5.63 8.71
C PRO A 44 47.20 7.03 8.09
N LYS A 45 47.34 8.04 8.95
CA LYS A 45 47.71 9.42 8.60
C LYS A 45 49.18 9.48 8.14
N THR A 46 49.43 10.00 6.93
CA THR A 46 50.19 11.26 6.64
C THR A 46 50.49 11.46 5.14
N SER A 47 49.94 12.55 4.56
CA SER A 47 50.36 13.42 3.43
C SER A 47 50.81 12.86 2.05
N PRO A 48 50.67 13.61 0.91
CA PRO A 48 50.21 14.98 0.74
C PRO A 48 48.94 15.15 -0.14
N LYS A 49 48.27 16.27 0.12
CA LYS A 49 47.11 16.90 -0.53
C LYS A 49 46.92 16.57 -2.03
N PRO A 50 45.86 15.83 -2.42
CA PRO A 50 45.19 16.04 -3.68
C PRO A 50 44.09 17.09 -3.46
N THR A 51 44.01 18.06 -4.36
CA THR A 51 42.90 19.01 -4.44
C THR A 51 41.63 18.23 -4.78
N VAL A 52 40.95 17.70 -3.76
CA VAL A 52 39.59 17.22 -3.90
C VAL A 52 38.72 18.46 -3.94
N THR A 53 38.25 18.79 -5.14
CA THR A 53 37.10 19.65 -5.30
C THR A 53 35.98 19.01 -4.50
N GLU A 54 35.63 19.59 -3.35
CA GLU A 54 34.37 19.28 -2.67
C GLU A 54 33.27 19.58 -3.67
N GLU A 55 32.78 18.53 -4.33
CA GLU A 55 31.52 18.55 -5.01
C GLU A 55 30.50 18.82 -3.91
N LYS A 56 30.10 20.08 -3.76
CA LYS A 56 28.94 20.46 -2.95
C LYS A 56 27.83 19.53 -3.40
N GLU A 57 27.41 18.59 -2.55
CA GLU A 57 26.13 17.92 -2.72
C GLU A 57 25.10 19.02 -2.88
N GLU A 58 24.67 19.20 -4.12
CA GLU A 58 23.58 20.08 -4.47
C GLU A 58 22.38 19.54 -3.69
N LYS A 59 21.94 20.28 -2.66
CA LYS A 59 20.73 19.92 -1.93
C LYS A 59 19.63 19.76 -2.98
N ASP A 60 19.03 18.58 -3.02
CA ASP A 60 17.91 18.28 -3.92
C ASP A 60 16.70 19.11 -3.45
N VAL A 61 16.66 20.38 -3.89
CA VAL A 61 15.57 21.29 -3.60
C VAL A 61 14.45 20.91 -4.56
N GLY A 62 13.44 20.19 -4.05
CA GLY A 62 12.28 19.79 -4.81
C GLY A 62 11.60 20.97 -5.50
N THR A 63 11.14 20.75 -6.73
CA THR A 63 10.42 21.72 -7.54
C THR A 63 8.92 21.41 -7.48
N PRO A 64 8.07 22.35 -7.03
CA PRO A 64 6.63 22.19 -7.09
C PRO A 64 6.18 21.99 -8.55
N ILE A 65 5.33 21.01 -8.79
CA ILE A 65 4.74 20.75 -10.10
C ILE A 65 3.21 20.82 -10.03
N ASP A 66 2.57 21.09 -11.16
CA ASP A 66 1.11 21.13 -11.26
C ASP A 66 0.52 19.75 -10.92
N ILE A 67 -0.52 19.72 -10.09
CA ILE A 67 -1.24 18.50 -9.72
C ILE A 67 -1.95 17.85 -10.92
N ASN A 68 -2.17 18.60 -12.00
CA ASN A 68 -2.72 18.15 -13.28
C ASN A 68 -1.64 17.70 -14.26
N ASN A 69 -0.36 17.71 -13.88
CA ASN A 69 0.74 17.19 -14.70
C ASN A 69 0.45 15.71 -15.07
N GLU A 70 0.83 15.30 -16.29
CA GLU A 70 0.59 13.95 -16.80
C GLU A 70 1.18 12.87 -15.89
N VAL A 71 2.36 13.08 -15.33
CA VAL A 71 3.01 12.14 -14.41
C VAL A 71 2.18 11.99 -13.14
N VAL A 72 1.78 13.10 -12.53
CA VAL A 72 0.94 13.11 -11.32
C VAL A 72 -0.41 12.44 -11.61
N THR A 73 -1.09 12.83 -12.68
CA THR A 73 -2.40 12.27 -13.05
C THR A 73 -2.32 10.82 -13.49
N SER A 74 -1.19 10.36 -14.06
CA SER A 74 -0.96 8.95 -14.40
C SER A 74 -0.77 8.10 -13.14
N PHE A 75 0.02 8.56 -12.16
CA PHE A 75 0.17 7.85 -10.88
C PHE A 75 -1.09 7.89 -10.04
N MET A 76 -1.73 9.04 -9.96
CA MET A 76 -3.02 9.15 -9.30
C MET A 76 -4.08 8.41 -10.08
N LYS A 77 -3.99 8.24 -11.41
CA LYS A 77 -4.77 7.19 -12.06
C LYS A 77 -4.33 5.85 -11.53
N THR A 78 -3.09 5.38 -11.58
CA THR A 78 -2.73 4.04 -11.05
C THR A 78 -3.13 3.75 -9.58
N PHE A 79 -3.13 4.76 -8.69
CA PHE A 79 -3.45 4.62 -7.26
C PHE A 79 -4.83 5.17 -6.85
N GLN A 80 -5.46 6.05 -7.61
CA GLN A 80 -6.90 6.40 -7.54
C GLN A 80 -7.74 5.64 -8.60
N ILE A 81 -7.14 4.72 -9.35
CA ILE A 81 -7.79 3.65 -10.17
C ILE A 81 -8.65 2.78 -9.26
N LEU A 82 -8.29 2.84 -8.00
CA LEU A 82 -9.12 2.63 -6.86
C LEU A 82 -10.30 3.59 -6.93
N ASP A 83 -11.38 3.17 -7.62
CA ASP A 83 -12.74 3.61 -7.29
C ASP A 83 -12.85 3.78 -5.76
N GLU A 84 -13.63 4.75 -5.32
CA GLU A 84 -13.72 5.12 -3.91
C GLU A 84 -14.06 3.90 -3.03
N HIS A 85 -14.67 2.89 -3.65
CA HIS A 85 -15.11 1.60 -3.10
C HIS A 85 -14.15 0.42 -3.30
N THR A 86 -12.93 0.62 -3.80
CA THR A 86 -12.00 -0.52 -4.03
C THR A 86 -11.25 -0.93 -2.77
N VAL A 87 -11.04 -2.24 -2.63
CA VAL A 87 -10.35 -2.82 -1.47
C VAL A 87 -8.91 -2.31 -1.38
N SER A 88 -8.27 -2.05 -2.53
CA SER A 88 -6.89 -1.57 -2.50
C SER A 88 -6.80 -0.09 -2.10
N LYS A 89 -7.82 0.78 -2.33
CA LYS A 89 -7.81 2.17 -1.81
C LYS A 89 -7.75 2.15 -0.31
N TYR A 90 -8.65 1.35 0.26
CA TYR A 90 -8.77 1.15 1.68
C TYR A 90 -7.48 0.57 2.26
N TYR A 91 -6.81 -0.34 1.54
CA TYR A 91 -5.52 -0.87 1.97
C TYR A 91 -4.46 0.22 2.22
N PHE A 92 -4.27 1.16 1.30
CA PHE A 92 -3.26 2.21 1.47
C PHE A 92 -3.63 3.26 2.53
N HIS A 93 -4.91 3.43 2.83
CA HIS A 93 -5.41 4.45 3.77
C HIS A 93 -5.63 3.95 5.21
N LYS A 94 -5.54 2.64 5.47
CA LYS A 94 -5.76 2.08 6.82
C LYS A 94 -4.52 2.09 7.72
N GLY A 95 -3.32 2.23 7.15
CA GLY A 95 -2.04 2.13 7.86
C GLY A 95 -1.34 3.47 8.02
N LEU A 96 -0.36 3.50 8.93
CA LEU A 96 0.51 4.66 9.14
C LEU A 96 1.54 4.83 8.02
N SER A 97 2.12 3.73 7.57
CA SER A 97 3.14 3.74 6.53
C SER A 97 3.16 2.39 5.81
N TYR A 98 3.34 2.43 4.50
CA TYR A 98 3.65 1.27 3.68
C TYR A 98 4.82 1.60 2.77
N ASN A 99 5.70 0.64 2.57
CA ASN A 99 6.67 0.65 1.47
C ASN A 99 6.36 -0.46 0.46
N ARG A 100 6.87 -0.35 -0.76
CA ARG A 100 6.66 -1.30 -1.86
C ARG A 100 6.92 -2.77 -1.51
N ASN A 101 7.83 -3.03 -0.58
CA ASN A 101 8.19 -4.39 -0.16
C ASN A 101 7.22 -4.93 0.90
N SER A 102 6.63 -4.06 1.72
CA SER A 102 5.60 -4.40 2.70
C SER A 102 4.22 -4.64 2.09
N VAL A 103 3.98 -4.18 0.86
CA VAL A 103 2.69 -4.39 0.18
C VAL A 103 2.48 -5.90 -0.08
N PRO A 104 1.40 -6.49 0.45
CA PRO A 104 1.04 -7.88 0.27
C PRO A 104 0.88 -8.24 -1.21
N ASN A 105 1.17 -9.50 -1.50
CA ASN A 105 1.23 -9.98 -2.87
C ASN A 105 -0.15 -9.99 -3.57
N ASP A 106 -1.23 -10.23 -2.84
CA ASP A 106 -2.62 -10.11 -3.31
C ASP A 106 -2.99 -8.67 -3.69
N VAL A 107 -2.55 -7.68 -2.92
CA VAL A 107 -2.73 -6.26 -3.23
C VAL A 107 -1.96 -5.89 -4.51
N LYS A 108 -0.71 -6.36 -4.65
CA LYS A 108 0.09 -6.15 -5.87
C LYS A 108 -0.61 -6.71 -7.11
N ILE A 109 -1.13 -7.94 -7.03
CA ILE A 109 -1.89 -8.58 -8.12
C ILE A 109 -3.16 -7.78 -8.43
N SER A 110 -3.92 -7.38 -7.40
CA SER A 110 -5.18 -6.64 -7.57
C SER A 110 -4.94 -5.31 -8.29
N LEU A 111 -3.92 -4.56 -7.91
CA LEU A 111 -3.55 -3.31 -8.57
C LEU A 111 -3.11 -3.52 -10.01
N ALA A 112 -2.39 -4.60 -10.31
CA ALA A 112 -2.02 -4.93 -11.68
C ALA A 112 -3.26 -5.17 -12.55
N ILE A 113 -4.24 -5.92 -12.07
CA ILE A 113 -5.50 -6.17 -12.77
C ILE A 113 -6.28 -4.88 -13.01
N LEU A 114 -6.45 -4.07 -11.97
CA LEU A 114 -7.18 -2.81 -12.06
C LEU A 114 -6.51 -1.83 -13.04
N SER A 115 -5.17 -1.78 -13.03
CA SER A 115 -4.41 -0.99 -14.00
C SER A 115 -4.61 -1.49 -15.44
N LEU A 116 -4.61 -2.81 -15.68
CA LEU A 116 -4.87 -3.37 -17.00
C LEU A 116 -6.31 -3.12 -17.48
N SER A 117 -7.28 -3.20 -16.57
CA SER A 117 -8.69 -2.90 -16.85
C SER A 117 -8.87 -1.46 -17.35
N LYS A 118 -8.21 -0.50 -16.71
CA LYS A 118 -8.29 0.93 -17.06
C LYS A 118 -7.52 1.31 -18.32
N GLU A 119 -6.53 0.51 -18.68
CA GLU A 119 -5.90 0.55 -20.01
C GLU A 119 -6.82 -0.03 -21.11
N GLY A 120 -8.02 -0.50 -20.76
CA GLY A 120 -9.02 -1.04 -21.69
C GLY A 120 -8.80 -2.50 -22.09
N LYS A 121 -7.79 -3.18 -21.51
CA LYS A 121 -7.48 -4.57 -21.87
C LYS A 121 -8.48 -5.57 -21.30
N TYR A 122 -8.91 -5.35 -20.06
CA TYR A 122 -9.85 -6.22 -19.33
C TYR A 122 -10.89 -5.37 -18.61
N PRO A 123 -11.77 -4.68 -19.36
CA PRO A 123 -12.69 -3.71 -18.78
C PRO A 123 -13.63 -4.38 -17.75
N LEU A 124 -13.65 -3.83 -16.55
CA LEU A 124 -14.49 -4.25 -15.42
C LEU A 124 -15.70 -3.30 -15.35
N GLU A 125 -16.73 -3.62 -16.12
CA GLU A 125 -17.97 -2.87 -16.35
C GLU A 125 -19.20 -3.48 -15.64
N GLY A 126 -19.01 -4.54 -14.85
CA GLY A 126 -20.08 -5.23 -14.12
C GLY A 126 -20.90 -6.21 -14.96
N LEU A 127 -20.35 -6.67 -16.09
CA LEU A 127 -21.06 -7.50 -17.08
C LEU A 127 -20.86 -9.01 -16.89
N ARG A 128 -20.31 -9.42 -15.74
CA ARG A 128 -20.05 -10.82 -15.36
C ARG A 128 -19.18 -11.57 -16.38
N ARG A 129 -18.27 -10.87 -17.03
CA ARG A 129 -17.34 -11.45 -18.00
C ARG A 129 -16.27 -12.27 -17.29
N THR A 130 -15.70 -13.22 -18.03
CA THR A 130 -14.52 -13.96 -17.60
C THR A 130 -13.38 -13.66 -18.54
N PHE A 131 -12.24 -13.26 -17.98
CA PHE A 131 -11.03 -12.97 -18.73
C PHE A 131 -9.93 -13.98 -18.37
N LYS A 132 -9.11 -14.33 -19.38
CA LYS A 132 -7.85 -15.02 -19.16
C LYS A 132 -6.71 -14.02 -19.35
N ILE A 133 -5.80 -13.99 -18.39
CA ILE A 133 -4.68 -13.04 -18.35
C ILE A 133 -3.42 -13.85 -18.11
N SER A 134 -2.36 -13.64 -18.89
CA SER A 134 -1.13 -14.40 -18.69
C SER A 134 -0.44 -13.99 -17.38
N GLY A 135 0.25 -14.94 -16.72
CA GLY A 135 1.06 -14.64 -15.54
C GLY A 135 2.14 -13.61 -15.85
N SER A 136 2.78 -13.72 -17.01
CA SER A 136 3.75 -12.74 -17.49
C SER A 136 3.22 -11.30 -17.56
N GLU A 137 1.98 -11.09 -18.00
CA GLU A 137 1.37 -9.77 -18.10
C GLU A 137 1.09 -9.15 -16.72
N ILE A 138 0.63 -9.97 -15.76
CA ILE A 138 0.50 -9.54 -14.36
C ILE A 138 1.86 -9.15 -13.79
N LYS A 139 2.88 -9.98 -13.99
CA LYS A 139 4.24 -9.72 -13.49
C LYS A 139 4.80 -8.42 -14.05
N GLN A 140 4.72 -8.21 -15.36
CA GLN A 140 5.16 -6.97 -16.01
C GLN A 140 4.44 -5.76 -15.44
N LYS A 141 3.13 -5.88 -15.19
CA LYS A 141 2.37 -4.77 -14.61
C LYS A 141 2.77 -4.49 -13.17
N VAL A 142 2.97 -5.53 -12.34
CA VAL A 142 3.49 -5.37 -10.98
C VAL A 142 4.84 -4.67 -10.98
N GLN A 143 5.76 -5.08 -11.86
CA GLN A 143 7.08 -4.45 -11.98
C GLN A 143 6.99 -2.99 -12.46
N LYS A 144 6.05 -2.67 -13.35
CA LYS A 144 5.78 -1.27 -13.75
C LYS A 144 5.30 -0.41 -12.58
N ILE A 145 4.47 -0.97 -11.69
CA ILE A 145 3.90 -0.23 -10.56
C ILE A 145 4.91 -0.07 -9.42
N PHE A 146 5.67 -1.13 -9.09
CA PHE A 146 6.48 -1.22 -7.87
C PHE A 146 8.00 -1.23 -8.10
N GLY A 147 8.44 -1.23 -9.36
CA GLY A 147 9.84 -1.37 -9.76
C GLY A 147 10.23 -2.82 -10.06
N GLU A 148 11.27 -3.00 -10.86
CA GLU A 148 11.71 -4.32 -11.35
C GLU A 148 12.17 -5.28 -10.26
N ASP A 149 12.71 -4.73 -9.16
CA ASP A 149 13.29 -5.44 -8.02
C ASP A 149 12.27 -5.82 -6.94
N VAL A 150 10.97 -5.56 -7.17
CA VAL A 150 9.92 -5.90 -6.21
C VAL A 150 9.77 -7.41 -6.03
N SER A 151 9.65 -7.86 -4.77
CA SER A 151 9.26 -9.24 -4.49
C SER A 151 7.80 -9.49 -4.90
N PHE A 152 7.60 -10.50 -5.76
CA PHE A 152 6.32 -10.88 -6.33
C PHE A 152 6.29 -12.40 -6.57
N GLN A 153 5.16 -13.02 -6.27
CA GLN A 153 4.88 -14.42 -6.57
C GLN A 153 3.49 -14.57 -7.17
N HIS A 154 3.28 -15.54 -8.05
CA HIS A 154 1.92 -15.82 -8.52
C HIS A 154 1.14 -16.55 -7.43
N GLN A 155 -0.12 -16.17 -7.24
CA GLN A 155 -1.04 -16.84 -6.31
C GLN A 155 -2.49 -16.57 -6.70
N THR A 156 -3.38 -17.47 -6.29
CA THR A 156 -4.82 -17.20 -6.30
C THR A 156 -5.13 -16.10 -5.30
N VAL A 157 -5.86 -15.08 -5.75
CA VAL A 157 -6.39 -14.03 -4.89
C VAL A 157 -7.84 -14.38 -4.60
N GLY A 158 -8.16 -14.52 -3.31
CA GLY A 158 -9.51 -14.78 -2.85
C GLY A 158 -10.47 -13.67 -3.29
N ASN A 159 -11.77 -13.89 -3.10
CA ASN A 159 -12.78 -12.86 -3.35
C ASN A 159 -12.38 -11.60 -2.56
N ASN A 160 -12.06 -10.53 -3.27
CA ASN A 160 -11.83 -9.23 -2.67
C ASN A 160 -13.24 -8.70 -2.43
N SER A 161 -13.64 -8.52 -1.18
CA SER A 161 -15.00 -8.16 -0.74
C SER A 161 -15.48 -6.76 -1.17
N GLY A 162 -14.99 -6.24 -2.28
CA GLY A 162 -15.42 -5.01 -2.93
C GLY A 162 -15.90 -5.25 -4.36
N CYS A 163 -16.02 -4.17 -5.10
CA CYS A 163 -16.66 -4.12 -6.42
C CYS A 163 -15.76 -4.45 -7.61
N ASP A 164 -14.54 -4.89 -7.35
CA ASP A 164 -13.50 -5.03 -8.35
C ASP A 164 -13.68 -6.30 -9.19
N PHE A 165 -13.79 -7.47 -8.54
CA PHE A 165 -13.96 -8.77 -9.18
C PHE A 165 -14.40 -9.85 -8.18
N ASP A 166 -15.15 -10.85 -8.63
CA ASP A 166 -15.64 -11.94 -7.77
C ASP A 166 -14.52 -12.93 -7.41
N SER A 167 -13.65 -13.23 -8.36
CA SER A 167 -12.53 -14.16 -8.13
C SER A 167 -11.39 -13.97 -9.10
N LEU A 168 -10.17 -14.24 -8.62
CA LEU A 168 -8.98 -14.26 -9.44
C LEU A 168 -8.14 -15.50 -9.14
N THR A 169 -8.28 -16.53 -9.98
CA THR A 169 -7.64 -17.83 -9.78
C THR A 169 -6.42 -17.98 -10.68
N TYR A 170 -5.28 -18.34 -10.09
CA TYR A 170 -4.06 -18.63 -10.85
C TYR A 170 -3.92 -20.13 -11.12
N ASP A 171 -3.65 -20.50 -12.38
CA ASP A 171 -3.30 -21.84 -12.80
C ASP A 171 -1.81 -21.88 -13.19
N MET A 172 -1.03 -22.60 -12.39
CA MET A 172 0.42 -22.74 -12.58
C MET A 172 0.76 -23.56 -13.84
N ASN A 173 -0.11 -24.49 -14.27
CA ASN A 173 0.17 -25.32 -15.44
C ASN A 173 0.08 -24.54 -16.75
N SER A 174 -0.84 -23.57 -16.80
CA SER A 174 -1.07 -22.73 -17.97
C SER A 174 -0.46 -21.33 -17.88
N ASP A 175 0.25 -21.02 -16.78
CA ASP A 175 0.76 -19.69 -16.43
C ASP A 175 -0.30 -18.60 -16.68
N SER A 176 -1.49 -18.78 -16.13
CA SER A 176 -2.61 -17.89 -16.42
C SER A 176 -3.53 -17.65 -15.23
N TYR A 177 -4.07 -16.43 -15.19
CA TYR A 177 -5.12 -16.00 -14.30
C TYR A 177 -6.48 -16.10 -14.99
N THR A 178 -7.45 -16.65 -14.28
CA THR A 178 -8.88 -16.55 -14.64
C THR A 178 -9.52 -15.50 -13.74
N LEU A 179 -9.82 -14.35 -14.33
CA LEU A 179 -10.52 -13.24 -13.70
C LEU A 179 -12.02 -13.38 -13.96
N LYS A 180 -12.82 -13.47 -12.91
CA LYS A 180 -14.28 -13.39 -12.99
C LYS A 180 -14.70 -12.02 -12.47
N GLU A 181 -15.23 -11.22 -13.38
CA GLU A 181 -15.75 -9.89 -13.07
C GLU A 181 -16.94 -9.97 -12.11
N SER A 182 -17.03 -9.01 -11.19
CA SER A 182 -18.15 -8.96 -10.26
C SER A 182 -19.45 -8.55 -10.94
N GLY A 183 -20.53 -9.22 -10.57
CA GLY A 183 -21.85 -8.97 -11.12
C GLY A 183 -22.61 -7.87 -10.37
N GLY A 184 -22.41 -6.61 -10.77
CA GLY A 184 -23.24 -5.49 -10.32
C GLY A 184 -22.82 -4.92 -8.97
N CYS A 185 -22.44 -3.64 -8.99
CA CYS A 185 -22.13 -2.85 -7.81
C CYS A 185 -23.02 -1.63 -7.62
N GLY A 186 -24.02 -1.47 -8.50
CA GLY A 186 -24.98 -0.38 -8.42
C GLY A 186 -25.89 -0.53 -7.20
N GLY A 187 -25.89 0.48 -6.33
CA GLY A 187 -26.87 0.63 -5.24
C GLY A 187 -26.41 0.18 -3.86
N THR A 188 -25.18 -0.33 -3.68
CA THR A 188 -24.67 -0.66 -2.33
C THR A 188 -23.91 0.54 -1.76
N LEU A 189 -24.36 1.02 -0.60
CA LEU A 189 -23.69 2.07 0.16
C LEU A 189 -22.47 1.48 0.90
N ILE A 190 -21.36 1.29 0.17
CA ILE A 190 -20.12 0.72 0.70
C ILE A 190 -19.26 1.85 1.28
N PRO A 191 -18.59 1.65 2.44
CA PRO A 191 -17.63 2.63 2.95
C PRO A 191 -16.53 2.94 1.94
N TYR A 192 -16.09 4.19 1.91
CA TYR A 192 -15.20 4.69 0.87
C TYR A 192 -14.24 5.77 1.34
N ILE A 193 -13.20 6.01 0.54
CA ILE A 193 -12.20 7.05 0.80
C ILE A 193 -12.51 8.26 -0.07
N ILE A 194 -12.82 9.38 0.58
CA ILE A 194 -12.93 10.68 -0.06
C ILE A 194 -11.57 11.38 -0.01
N SER A 195 -11.03 11.79 -1.15
CA SER A 195 -9.67 12.33 -1.18
C SER A 195 -9.41 13.30 -2.32
N ARG A 196 -8.45 14.20 -2.15
CA ARG A 196 -7.89 15.01 -3.25
C ARG A 196 -6.39 15.26 -3.07
N VAL A 197 -5.70 15.32 -4.19
CA VAL A 197 -4.32 15.81 -4.27
C VAL A 197 -4.31 17.29 -3.95
N THR A 198 -3.39 17.68 -3.07
CA THR A 198 -3.22 19.07 -2.60
C THR A 198 -1.93 19.69 -3.08
N SER A 199 -0.88 18.88 -3.31
CA SER A 199 0.37 19.34 -3.91
C SER A 199 1.17 18.18 -4.49
N ALA A 200 2.07 18.49 -5.42
CA ALA A 200 3.07 17.55 -5.92
C ALA A 200 4.43 18.25 -6.02
N THR A 201 5.51 17.55 -5.69
CA THR A 201 6.88 18.08 -5.71
C THR A 201 7.79 17.06 -6.38
N GLU A 202 8.45 17.47 -7.46
CA GLU A 202 9.44 16.66 -8.17
C GLU A 202 10.84 16.96 -7.66
N TYR A 203 11.58 15.91 -7.35
CA TYR A 203 12.98 15.94 -6.94
C TYR A 203 13.82 15.21 -7.99
N LYS A 204 15.15 15.26 -7.86
CA LYS A 204 16.06 14.62 -8.82
C LYS A 204 15.81 13.12 -8.99
N ASN A 205 15.51 12.43 -7.88
CA ASN A 205 15.39 10.96 -7.85
C ASN A 205 13.99 10.46 -7.46
N HIS A 206 13.02 11.34 -7.18
CA HIS A 206 11.68 10.93 -6.78
C HIS A 206 10.63 12.02 -7.01
N LEU A 207 9.36 11.63 -6.91
CA LEU A 207 8.19 12.49 -6.91
C LEU A 207 7.43 12.28 -5.61
N GLU A 208 7.07 13.36 -4.93
CA GLU A 208 6.14 13.34 -3.79
C GLU A 208 4.78 13.87 -4.22
N ILE A 209 3.71 13.13 -3.91
CA ILE A 209 2.32 13.57 -4.09
C ILE A 209 1.65 13.60 -2.72
N VAL A 210 1.09 14.75 -2.37
CA VAL A 210 0.39 14.96 -1.10
C VAL A 210 -1.11 14.90 -1.33
N GLU A 211 -1.76 13.97 -0.67
CA GLU A 211 -3.21 13.77 -0.70
C GLU A 211 -3.79 14.04 0.69
N LYS A 212 -4.94 14.72 0.74
CA LYS A 212 -5.77 14.76 1.95
C LYS A 212 -6.94 13.81 1.75
N ALA A 213 -7.14 12.91 2.71
CA ALA A 213 -8.14 11.86 2.58
C ALA A 213 -8.89 11.59 3.89
N GLY A 214 -10.21 11.52 3.80
CA GLY A 214 -11.11 11.10 4.86
C GLY A 214 -11.77 9.76 4.54
N PHE A 215 -12.45 9.18 5.53
CA PHE A 215 -13.21 7.94 5.37
C PHE A 215 -14.69 8.19 5.60
N VAL A 216 -15.52 7.76 4.66
CA VAL A 216 -16.97 7.89 4.71
C VAL A 216 -17.56 6.51 4.96
N GLU A 217 -18.39 6.41 6.00
CA GLU A 217 -19.12 5.20 6.37
C GLU A 217 -20.62 5.48 6.25
N PRO A 218 -21.26 5.03 5.16
CA PRO A 218 -22.68 5.19 4.97
C PRO A 218 -23.50 4.41 6.00
N LEU A 219 -24.67 4.95 6.32
CA LEU A 219 -25.67 4.41 7.22
C LEU A 219 -27.03 4.47 6.54
N SER A 220 -27.65 3.32 6.33
CA SER A 220 -29.05 3.25 5.92
C SER A 220 -29.95 3.52 7.13
N LEU A 221 -30.78 4.55 7.05
CA LEU A 221 -31.76 4.87 8.09
C LEU A 221 -33.05 4.05 7.89
N PRO A 222 -33.79 3.73 8.96
CA PRO A 222 -35.02 2.92 8.87
C PRO A 222 -36.11 3.50 7.97
N ASN A 223 -36.09 4.81 7.74
CA ASN A 223 -37.04 5.53 6.88
C ASN A 223 -36.62 5.57 5.40
N GLY A 224 -35.49 4.95 5.03
CA GLY A 224 -34.95 4.95 3.67
C GLY A 224 -33.99 6.09 3.37
N ASP A 225 -33.78 7.03 4.30
CA ASP A 225 -32.80 8.10 4.16
C ASP A 225 -31.37 7.58 4.33
N ILE A 226 -30.40 8.36 3.85
CA ILE A 226 -28.98 8.02 3.94
C ILE A 226 -28.29 9.02 4.88
N ALA A 227 -27.65 8.48 5.90
CA ALA A 227 -26.71 9.21 6.75
C ALA A 227 -25.29 8.71 6.53
N PHE A 228 -24.31 9.48 6.96
CA PHE A 228 -22.90 9.12 6.87
C PHE A 228 -22.16 9.52 8.14
N ASN A 229 -21.33 8.62 8.65
CA ASN A 229 -20.26 9.00 9.57
C ASN A 229 -19.03 9.37 8.76
N LEU A 230 -18.50 10.57 9.00
CA LEU A 230 -17.26 11.04 8.42
C LEU A 230 -16.13 10.91 9.45
N TYR A 231 -15.03 10.31 9.02
CA TYR A 231 -13.84 10.14 9.85
C TYR A 231 -12.62 10.79 9.20
N ASN A 232 -11.63 11.17 10.02
CA ASN A 232 -10.38 11.78 9.54
C ASN A 232 -9.50 10.82 8.73
N ASN A 233 -9.66 9.50 8.93
CA ASN A 233 -8.95 8.45 8.19
C ASN A 233 -9.69 7.11 8.24
N ALA A 234 -9.15 6.10 7.54
CA ALA A 234 -9.71 4.74 7.47
C ALA A 234 -9.05 3.73 8.43
N SER A 235 -8.20 4.18 9.35
CA SER A 235 -7.51 3.28 10.29
C SER A 235 -8.38 2.91 11.48
N LYS A 236 -7.85 2.03 12.34
CA LYS A 236 -8.49 1.69 13.63
C LYS A 236 -8.53 2.87 14.61
N GLU A 237 -7.64 3.84 14.45
CA GLU A 237 -7.53 5.04 15.29
C GLU A 237 -8.34 6.22 14.72
N LYS A 238 -9.24 5.95 13.77
CA LYS A 238 -10.08 6.97 13.15
C LYS A 238 -10.93 7.70 14.20
N THR A 239 -11.02 9.01 14.04
CA THR A 239 -11.86 9.89 14.87
C THR A 239 -13.00 10.44 14.04
N ILE A 240 -14.17 10.62 14.67
CA ILE A 240 -15.34 11.19 14.00
C ILE A 240 -15.10 12.68 13.77
N VAL A 241 -15.17 13.09 12.52
CA VAL A 241 -15.14 14.49 12.07
C VAL A 241 -16.55 15.08 12.06
N SER A 242 -17.52 14.33 11.52
CA SER A 242 -18.92 14.74 11.51
C SER A 242 -19.86 13.55 11.36
N LYS A 243 -21.13 13.77 11.68
CA LYS A 243 -22.25 12.91 11.30
C LYS A 243 -23.19 13.74 10.44
N GLU A 244 -23.36 13.36 9.18
CA GLU A 244 -24.18 14.08 8.22
C GLU A 244 -25.38 13.22 7.81
N SER A 245 -26.50 13.87 7.52
CA SER A 245 -27.65 13.25 6.87
C SER A 245 -27.92 14.01 5.57
N SER A 246 -28.11 13.31 4.47
CA SER A 246 -28.42 13.94 3.18
C SER A 246 -29.68 13.34 2.58
N ASN A 247 -30.52 14.22 2.03
CA ASN A 247 -31.63 13.83 1.16
C ASN A 247 -31.21 13.86 -0.32
N GLU A 248 -29.96 14.25 -0.62
CA GLU A 248 -29.43 14.26 -1.98
C GLU A 248 -29.12 12.84 -2.44
N VAL A 249 -29.45 12.55 -3.70
CA VAL A 249 -29.26 11.24 -4.33
C VAL A 249 -27.96 11.19 -5.16
N ASP A 250 -27.32 12.35 -5.40
CA ASP A 250 -26.07 12.43 -6.16
C ASP A 250 -24.85 12.35 -5.25
N ALA A 251 -24.21 11.17 -5.22
CA ALA A 251 -23.00 10.91 -4.45
C ALA A 251 -21.87 11.92 -4.74
N LYS A 252 -21.69 12.34 -6.01
CA LYS A 252 -20.57 13.23 -6.37
C LYS A 252 -20.76 14.67 -5.87
N ALA A 253 -22.01 15.13 -5.84
CA ALA A 253 -22.33 16.44 -5.27
C ALA A 253 -22.08 16.44 -3.75
N ILE A 254 -22.50 15.36 -3.08
CA ILE A 254 -22.27 15.13 -1.65
C ILE A 254 -20.76 15.12 -1.36
N ASP A 255 -19.96 14.37 -2.12
CA ASP A 255 -18.52 14.29 -1.89
C ASP A 255 -17.84 15.63 -2.02
N ASN A 256 -18.14 16.41 -3.06
CA ASN A 256 -17.54 17.72 -3.22
C ASN A 256 -17.87 18.68 -2.07
N SER A 257 -19.11 18.64 -1.59
CA SER A 257 -19.56 19.43 -0.44
C SER A 257 -18.86 19.00 0.85
N ILE A 258 -18.85 17.70 1.14
CA ILE A 258 -18.20 17.10 2.31
C ILE A 258 -16.70 17.43 2.31
N TYR A 259 -16.01 17.20 1.19
CA TYR A 259 -14.58 17.44 1.11
C TYR A 259 -14.25 18.92 1.36
N ASN A 260 -14.94 19.84 0.67
CA ASN A 260 -14.67 21.26 0.82
C ASN A 260 -14.87 21.76 2.25
N LYS A 261 -15.90 21.23 2.94
CA LYS A 261 -16.23 21.58 4.33
C LYS A 261 -15.23 21.01 5.34
N TYR A 262 -14.73 19.79 5.11
CA TYR A 262 -14.02 19.01 6.14
C TYR A 262 -12.56 18.67 5.84
N GLN A 263 -12.01 19.00 4.68
CA GLN A 263 -10.63 18.69 4.29
C GLN A 263 -9.55 19.10 5.30
N ASN A 264 -9.79 20.14 6.12
CA ASN A 264 -8.82 20.57 7.14
C ASN A 264 -8.77 19.65 8.36
N GLN A 265 -9.72 18.72 8.49
CA GLN A 265 -9.81 17.72 9.55
C GLN A 265 -9.44 16.32 9.06
N PHE A 266 -9.10 16.17 7.78
CA PHE A 266 -8.66 14.90 7.19
C PHE A 266 -7.15 14.71 7.37
N ASP A 267 -6.75 13.45 7.48
CA ASP A 267 -5.33 13.09 7.54
C ASP A 267 -4.65 13.33 6.19
N THR A 268 -3.35 13.57 6.25
CA THR A 268 -2.53 13.83 5.07
C THR A 268 -1.69 12.59 4.74
N TYR A 269 -1.71 12.18 3.48
CA TYR A 269 -0.95 11.06 2.95
C TYR A 269 0.09 11.59 1.98
N VAL A 270 1.33 11.18 2.16
CA VAL A 270 2.44 11.51 1.25
C VAL A 270 2.84 10.24 0.53
N TYR A 271 2.57 10.21 -0.76
CA TYR A 271 3.01 9.17 -1.68
C TYR A 271 4.37 9.54 -2.23
N THR A 272 5.30 8.59 -2.23
CA THR A 272 6.65 8.76 -2.77
C THR A 272 6.84 7.77 -3.91
N PHE A 273 7.24 8.29 -5.06
CA PHE A 273 7.55 7.51 -6.27
C PHE A 273 9.01 7.69 -6.62
N LYS A 274 9.79 6.62 -6.66
CA LYS A 274 11.21 6.68 -7.04
C LYS A 274 11.35 6.68 -8.55
N LYS A 275 12.33 7.43 -9.03
CA LYS A 275 12.71 7.51 -10.44
C LYS A 275 13.86 6.53 -10.71
N ASP A 276 13.70 5.69 -11.73
CA ASP A 276 14.77 4.83 -12.22
C ASP A 276 15.77 5.60 -13.10
N LYS A 277 16.83 4.92 -13.56
CA LYS A 277 17.84 5.51 -14.44
C LYS A 277 17.31 5.88 -15.83
N ALA A 278 16.23 5.25 -16.27
CA ALA A 278 15.56 5.53 -17.54
C ALA A 278 14.54 6.68 -17.42
N GLY A 279 14.33 7.21 -16.22
CA GLY A 279 13.39 8.30 -15.94
C GLY A 279 11.98 7.83 -15.61
N ASN A 280 11.72 6.53 -15.51
CA ASN A 280 10.40 6.01 -15.13
C ASN A 280 10.23 6.05 -13.61
N TYR A 281 9.02 6.40 -13.19
CA TYR A 281 8.65 6.42 -11.79
C TYR A 281 7.95 5.13 -11.38
N TYR A 282 8.20 4.66 -10.15
CA TYR A 282 7.50 3.54 -9.54
C TYR A 282 7.20 3.83 -8.07
N PHE A 283 6.15 3.22 -7.53
CA PHE A 283 5.75 3.38 -6.13
C PHE A 283 6.83 2.89 -5.18
N ASP A 284 7.20 3.73 -4.23
CA ASP A 284 8.16 3.41 -3.19
C ASP A 284 7.49 3.33 -1.82
N SER A 285 6.74 4.36 -1.44
CA SER A 285 6.05 4.39 -0.15
C SER A 285 4.83 5.31 -0.10
N ILE A 286 4.04 5.12 0.95
CA ILE A 286 3.01 6.07 1.40
C ILE A 286 3.18 6.24 2.91
N ASN A 287 3.08 7.49 3.39
CA ASN A 287 3.14 7.81 4.81
C ASN A 287 1.96 8.71 5.19
N ARG A 288 1.25 8.35 6.25
CA ARG A 288 0.21 9.17 6.87
C ARG A 288 0.86 10.10 7.92
N LYS A 289 0.54 11.38 7.84
CA LYS A 289 0.99 12.44 8.75
C LYS A 289 -0.15 12.85 9.68
#